data_AF-A0A4Q1BI60-F1
#
_entry.id   AF-A0A4Q1BI60-F1
#
_cell.length_a   1.000
_cell.length_b   1.000
_cell.length_c   1.000
_cell.angle_alpha   90.00
_cell.angle_beta   90.00
_cell.angle_gamma   90.00
#
_symmetry.space_group_name_H-M   'P 1'
#
loop_
_entity.id
_entity.type
_entity.pdbx_description
1 polymer ?
#
loop_
_entity_poly.entity_id
_entity_poly.type
_entity_poly.pdbx_seq_one_letter_code
_entity_poly.pdbx_strand_id
1 'polypeptide(L)'
;MPRVSKPKRERSSSSSLSSLANTNVKTKIEPLPYPSDSVSPPSKPRKKLKQEPSNGHPSKNGVDEMEIKKKEPRKKKEKPWPPIDLQTDLHPPRYGHPPYDFGTGIIPSKPISLGAHVSIAGGPAGALLRAGLAGANGLGMFVKSQRQWKSNPYEEETVKRFKELLRTNEEGGLGYGHQDVLVHGSYLINLGNPDPEKWKTSYECFKDDISRCHQLGLRLYNWHPGSTVGACSKEESFELIAKAINLVHEEVPEVITVIENMANAGSNIIGTSFSDLSSIISLVEDKSRVRVCLDTCHLFAAGYDLRTPEAYAETMTKFGDEIGWEYIGGMHLNDSKADLGGNKDLHENIGLGKIGLSAFRQIMRDQRLQNIPMVLETPAPEKALEAGNLAIWSKEIQLLYEIQGISDGEWVNKEEEIMVRWRKERDEINPPKEKPPKGAKAPKGKKGKKDKEESEEED
;
A
#
# COMPACT_ATOMS: atom_id res chain seq x y z
N MET A 1 -50.05 9.90 38.89
CA MET A 1 -49.04 10.75 39.54
C MET A 1 -48.75 10.21 40.93
N PRO A 2 -47.50 9.79 41.19
CA PRO A 2 -46.75 10.28 42.35
C PRO A 2 -45.32 10.72 41.99
N ARG A 3 -44.66 11.34 42.98
CA ARG A 3 -43.51 12.26 42.89
C ARG A 3 -42.12 11.61 42.72
N VAL A 4 -41.28 12.45 42.10
CA VAL A 4 -39.82 12.52 41.92
C VAL A 4 -38.94 12.07 43.10
N SER A 5 -37.80 11.44 42.77
CA SER A 5 -36.53 11.58 43.50
C SER A 5 -35.32 11.60 42.54
N LYS A 6 -34.41 12.57 42.72
CA LYS A 6 -33.08 12.65 42.10
C LYS A 6 -32.01 12.17 43.11
N PRO A 7 -30.86 11.67 42.63
CA PRO A 7 -29.57 12.10 43.16
C PRO A 7 -28.51 12.22 42.04
N LYS A 8 -27.29 12.77 42.17
CA LYS A 8 -26.58 13.67 43.08
C LYS A 8 -25.34 14.13 42.27
N ARG A 9 -24.90 15.37 42.46
CA ARG A 9 -23.64 15.93 41.93
C ARG A 9 -22.64 15.96 43.08
N GLU A 10 -21.39 15.56 42.87
CA GLU A 10 -20.26 15.95 43.72
C GLU A 10 -19.06 16.41 42.88
N ARG A 11 -18.28 17.32 43.48
CA ARG A 11 -17.30 18.25 42.89
C ARG A 11 -15.86 17.86 43.27
N SER A 12 -14.92 18.38 42.46
CA SER A 12 -13.57 18.90 42.81
C SER A 12 -12.53 17.89 43.33
N SER A 13 -11.23 18.01 43.04
CA SER A 13 -10.39 19.20 43.18
C SER A 13 -9.07 19.15 42.40
N SER A 14 -8.63 20.32 41.95
CA SER A 14 -7.29 20.71 41.53
C SER A 14 -6.24 20.65 42.64
N SER A 15 -4.97 20.40 42.32
CA SER A 15 -3.86 21.25 42.80
C SER A 15 -2.56 21.02 41.99
N SER A 16 -1.99 22.13 41.56
CA SER A 16 -0.61 22.34 41.15
C SER A 16 0.32 22.38 42.36
N LEU A 17 1.61 22.05 42.20
CA LEU A 17 2.73 22.89 42.67
C LEU A 17 4.10 22.35 42.21
N SER A 18 4.97 23.32 41.94
CA SER A 18 6.32 23.27 41.40
C SER A 18 7.41 23.14 42.48
N SER A 19 8.61 22.78 42.00
CA SER A 19 9.96 23.10 42.51
C SER A 19 10.44 22.50 43.84
N LEU A 20 11.57 21.76 43.78
CA LEU A 20 12.84 22.13 44.44
C LEU A 20 14.00 21.13 44.13
N ALA A 21 15.09 21.70 43.60
CA ALA A 21 16.53 21.47 43.82
C ALA A 21 17.14 20.05 44.04
N ASN A 22 18.07 19.74 43.12
CA ASN A 22 19.43 19.22 43.32
C ASN A 22 19.74 18.32 44.53
N THR A 23 20.05 17.06 44.25
CA THR A 23 21.16 16.35 44.91
C THR A 23 21.91 15.47 43.90
N ASN A 24 23.23 15.69 43.85
CA ASN A 24 24.21 14.88 43.13
C ASN A 24 24.28 13.47 43.73
N VAL A 25 24.04 12.44 42.92
CA VAL A 25 24.57 11.10 43.18
C VAL A 25 25.23 10.59 41.91
N LYS A 26 26.57 10.57 41.93
CA LYS A 26 27.41 9.86 40.97
C LYS A 26 27.21 8.36 41.19
N THR A 27 26.61 7.67 40.24
CA THR A 27 26.75 6.22 40.10
C THR A 27 27.51 5.93 38.80
N LYS A 28 28.79 5.57 38.97
CA LYS A 28 29.60 4.87 37.98
C LYS A 28 28.85 3.62 37.56
N ILE A 29 28.53 3.49 36.28
CA ILE A 29 28.22 2.21 35.66
C ILE A 29 29.41 1.89 34.76
N GLU A 30 30.21 0.91 35.18
CA GLU A 30 31.30 0.34 34.39
C GLU A 30 30.72 -0.51 33.26
N PRO A 31 31.24 -0.40 32.01
CA PRO A 31 30.83 -1.26 30.92
C PRO A 31 31.48 -2.65 31.05
N LEU A 32 30.65 -3.70 30.95
CA LEU A 32 31.09 -5.08 30.86
C LEU A 32 31.87 -5.33 29.55
N PRO A 33 32.92 -6.17 29.58
CA PRO A 33 33.85 -6.32 28.46
C PRO A 33 33.28 -7.16 27.31
N TYR A 34 33.54 -6.72 26.08
CA TYR A 34 33.43 -7.52 24.86
C TYR A 34 34.46 -8.66 24.85
N PRO A 35 34.09 -9.87 24.37
CA PRO A 35 35.07 -10.81 23.84
C PRO A 35 35.21 -10.65 22.32
N SER A 36 36.42 -10.33 21.88
CA SER A 36 36.88 -10.39 20.49
C SER A 36 37.29 -11.82 20.11
N ASP A 37 37.07 -12.12 18.82
CA ASP A 37 37.69 -13.16 17.97
C ASP A 37 37.49 -14.65 18.31
N SER A 38 36.78 -15.37 17.42
CA SER A 38 37.43 -16.08 16.30
C SER A 38 36.59 -17.22 15.67
N VAL A 39 36.87 -17.43 14.37
CA VAL A 39 36.75 -18.66 13.56
C VAL A 39 35.45 -18.93 12.77
N SER A 40 35.55 -18.70 11.45
CA SER A 40 34.67 -19.20 10.39
C SER A 40 34.87 -20.71 10.14
N PRO A 41 33.82 -21.50 9.85
CA PRO A 41 33.98 -22.91 9.45
C PRO A 41 34.40 -23.07 7.98
N PRO A 42 35.20 -24.10 7.64
CA PRO A 42 35.82 -24.24 6.32
C PRO A 42 34.87 -24.75 5.23
N SER A 43 35.09 -24.22 4.03
CA SER A 43 34.50 -24.62 2.75
C SER A 43 34.86 -26.05 2.34
N LYS A 44 33.87 -26.85 1.91
CA LYS A 44 34.08 -28.19 1.34
C LYS A 44 34.71 -28.10 -0.08
N PRO A 45 35.76 -28.89 -0.39
CA PRO A 45 36.47 -28.80 -1.66
C PRO A 45 35.79 -29.55 -2.82
N ARG A 46 35.85 -28.92 -4.01
CA ARG A 46 35.52 -29.47 -5.33
C ARG A 46 36.36 -30.74 -5.62
N LYS A 47 35.70 -31.82 -6.03
CA LYS A 47 36.36 -33.00 -6.63
C LYS A 47 36.86 -32.64 -8.04
N LYS A 48 38.19 -32.62 -8.23
CA LYS A 48 38.87 -32.73 -9.52
C LYS A 48 39.00 -34.21 -9.87
N LEU A 49 38.60 -34.60 -11.08
CA LEU A 49 38.85 -35.91 -11.66
C LEU A 49 40.33 -36.07 -12.02
N LYS A 50 40.89 -37.25 -11.71
CA LYS A 50 42.23 -37.71 -12.09
C LYS A 50 42.28 -38.05 -13.58
N GLN A 51 43.34 -37.59 -14.24
CA GLN A 51 43.87 -38.14 -15.49
C GLN A 51 44.92 -39.21 -15.16
N GLU A 52 44.99 -40.26 -15.96
CA GLU A 52 46.21 -41.05 -16.25
C GLU A 52 45.96 -41.99 -17.45
N PRO A 53 46.99 -42.54 -18.13
CA PRO A 53 47.55 -41.94 -19.35
C PRO A 53 47.38 -42.78 -20.63
N SER A 54 47.83 -42.16 -21.72
CA SER A 54 47.93 -42.58 -23.12
C SER A 54 48.69 -43.90 -23.38
N ASN A 55 48.27 -44.64 -24.40
CA ASN A 55 49.19 -45.30 -25.34
C ASN A 55 48.53 -45.65 -26.69
N GLY A 56 49.21 -45.28 -27.79
CA GLY A 56 49.25 -46.05 -29.05
C GLY A 56 48.20 -45.80 -30.14
N HIS A 57 48.55 -44.99 -31.14
CA HIS A 57 47.99 -45.00 -32.52
C HIS A 57 48.45 -46.28 -33.28
N PRO A 58 47.81 -46.74 -34.39
CA PRO A 58 47.48 -45.89 -35.55
C PRO A 58 46.25 -46.24 -36.43
N SER A 59 45.81 -45.20 -37.16
CA SER A 59 45.35 -45.20 -38.57
C SER A 59 44.26 -46.19 -39.02
N LYS A 60 43.09 -45.64 -39.41
CA LYS A 60 42.64 -45.64 -40.82
C LYS A 60 41.36 -44.82 -41.02
N ASN A 61 41.32 -44.22 -42.20
CA ASN A 61 40.32 -43.35 -42.82
C ASN A 61 38.85 -43.80 -42.64
N GLY A 62 37.96 -42.81 -42.44
CA GLY A 62 36.51 -42.96 -42.57
C GLY A 62 35.82 -41.61 -42.38
N VAL A 63 35.32 -41.05 -43.47
CA VAL A 63 34.61 -39.78 -43.54
C VAL A 63 33.22 -39.98 -42.95
N ASP A 64 32.78 -39.12 -42.02
CA ASP A 64 31.37 -38.83 -41.78
C ASP A 64 31.24 -37.46 -41.11
N GLU A 65 30.82 -36.46 -41.89
CA GLU A 65 30.39 -35.16 -41.40
C GLU A 65 29.05 -35.33 -40.66
N MET A 66 29.08 -35.34 -39.32
CA MET A 66 27.86 -35.15 -38.54
C MET A 66 27.53 -33.65 -38.44
N GLU A 67 26.57 -33.22 -39.27
CA GLU A 67 25.85 -31.95 -39.09
C GLU A 67 25.33 -31.82 -37.65
N ILE A 68 25.89 -30.87 -36.90
CA ILE A 68 25.30 -30.41 -35.65
C ILE A 68 24.06 -29.59 -36.02
N LYS A 69 22.89 -30.23 -36.06
CA LYS A 69 21.60 -29.53 -36.09
C LYS A 69 21.47 -28.64 -34.86
N LYS A 70 21.72 -27.34 -35.02
CA LYS A 70 21.29 -26.31 -34.07
C LYS A 70 19.79 -26.49 -33.85
N LYS A 71 19.38 -26.89 -32.65
CA LYS A 71 17.98 -26.85 -32.23
C LYS A 71 17.53 -25.40 -32.35
N GLU A 72 16.65 -25.12 -33.30
CA GLU A 72 15.96 -23.84 -33.37
C GLU A 72 15.29 -23.55 -32.01
N PRO A 73 15.35 -22.31 -31.51
CA PRO A 73 14.62 -21.95 -30.31
C PRO A 73 13.15 -22.23 -30.56
N ARG A 74 12.53 -23.11 -29.75
CA ARG A 74 11.10 -23.36 -29.78
C ARG A 74 10.40 -21.99 -29.71
N LYS A 75 9.75 -21.56 -30.79
CA LYS A 75 8.87 -20.38 -30.79
C LYS A 75 7.88 -20.58 -29.64
N LYS A 76 8.03 -19.81 -28.56
CA LYS A 76 7.01 -19.76 -27.50
C LYS A 76 5.73 -19.34 -28.21
N LYS A 77 4.68 -20.16 -28.16
CA LYS A 77 3.36 -19.73 -28.61
C LYS A 77 3.04 -18.44 -27.87
N GLU A 78 2.87 -17.35 -28.61
CA GLU A 78 2.46 -16.08 -28.02
C GLU A 78 1.12 -16.31 -27.33
N LYS A 79 1.06 -16.01 -26.04
CA LYS A 79 -0.20 -16.02 -25.31
C LYS A 79 -1.02 -14.83 -25.81
N PRO A 80 -2.35 -14.96 -25.94
CA PRO A 80 -3.20 -13.85 -26.34
C PRO A 80 -3.01 -12.68 -25.36
N TRP A 81 -2.99 -11.47 -25.91
CA TRP A 81 -2.93 -10.21 -25.16
C TRP A 81 -4.09 -9.32 -25.62
N PRO A 82 -4.90 -8.77 -24.70
CA PRO A 82 -4.93 -9.04 -23.26
C PRO A 82 -5.17 -10.52 -22.88
N PRO A 83 -4.84 -10.95 -21.65
CA PRO A 83 -5.30 -12.23 -21.12
C PRO A 83 -6.82 -12.39 -21.27
N ILE A 84 -7.30 -13.60 -21.49
CA ILE A 84 -8.72 -13.86 -21.84
C ILE A 84 -9.70 -13.39 -20.75
N ASP A 85 -9.27 -13.42 -19.50
CA ASP A 85 -9.98 -12.98 -18.30
C ASP A 85 -9.91 -11.47 -18.06
N LEU A 86 -9.13 -10.74 -18.87
CA LEU A 86 -8.92 -9.29 -18.79
C LEU A 86 -9.21 -8.61 -20.13
N GLN A 87 -10.02 -9.23 -20.98
CA GLN A 87 -10.44 -8.62 -22.25
C GLN A 87 -11.37 -7.43 -21.98
N THR A 88 -11.22 -6.38 -22.79
CA THR A 88 -11.89 -5.09 -22.54
C THR A 88 -13.39 -5.14 -22.80
N ASP A 89 -13.89 -6.11 -23.57
CA ASP A 89 -15.32 -6.36 -23.78
C ASP A 89 -16.03 -6.91 -22.52
N LEU A 90 -15.26 -7.44 -21.56
CA LEU A 90 -15.76 -7.84 -20.25
C LEU A 90 -15.92 -6.67 -19.28
N HIS A 91 -15.37 -5.50 -19.60
CA HIS A 91 -15.39 -4.36 -18.70
C HIS A 91 -16.81 -3.77 -18.62
N PRO A 92 -17.31 -3.46 -17.41
CA PRO A 92 -18.51 -2.65 -17.30
C PRO A 92 -18.27 -1.25 -17.88
N PRO A 93 -19.33 -0.51 -18.26
CA PRO A 93 -19.20 0.88 -18.65
C PRO A 93 -18.52 1.72 -17.56
N ARG A 94 -17.42 2.40 -17.90
CA ARG A 94 -16.59 3.17 -16.95
C ARG A 94 -17.00 4.63 -16.87
N TYR A 95 -18.31 4.86 -16.80
CA TYR A 95 -18.89 6.20 -16.69
C TYR A 95 -19.04 6.65 -15.24
N GLY A 96 -18.63 5.83 -14.26
CA GLY A 96 -18.96 6.03 -12.84
C GLY A 96 -20.46 6.23 -12.61
N HIS A 97 -20.81 6.73 -11.44
CA HIS A 97 -22.11 7.38 -11.25
C HIS A 97 -21.96 8.88 -11.46
N PRO A 98 -23.04 9.58 -11.89
CA PRO A 98 -23.04 11.03 -11.93
C PRO A 98 -22.63 11.57 -10.56
N PRO A 99 -21.70 12.53 -10.51
CA PRO A 99 -21.38 13.23 -9.28
C PRO A 99 -22.65 13.80 -8.66
N TYR A 100 -22.80 13.69 -7.34
CA TYR A 100 -24.00 14.18 -6.67
C TYR A 100 -24.15 15.69 -6.84
N ASP A 101 -25.35 16.15 -7.19
CA ASP A 101 -25.66 17.58 -7.22
C ASP A 101 -25.78 18.12 -5.79
N PHE A 102 -24.84 18.98 -5.41
CA PHE A 102 -24.78 19.58 -4.09
C PHE A 102 -25.86 20.65 -3.84
N GLY A 103 -26.81 20.82 -4.75
CA GLY A 103 -27.85 21.85 -4.67
C GLY A 103 -27.30 23.26 -4.92
N THR A 104 -26.04 23.36 -5.37
CA THR A 104 -25.39 24.62 -5.76
C THR A 104 -25.62 24.97 -7.23
N GLY A 105 -26.25 24.07 -7.99
CA GLY A 105 -26.43 24.20 -9.45
C GLY A 105 -25.17 23.88 -10.26
N ILE A 106 -24.08 23.47 -9.62
CA ILE A 106 -22.83 23.03 -10.26
C ILE A 106 -22.71 21.52 -10.08
N ILE A 107 -22.98 20.77 -11.15
CA ILE A 107 -22.77 19.32 -11.19
C ILE A 107 -21.34 19.09 -11.72
N PRO A 108 -20.46 18.39 -10.98
CA PRO A 108 -19.13 18.06 -11.48
C PRO A 108 -19.22 17.36 -12.84
N SER A 109 -18.41 17.81 -13.79
CA SER A 109 -18.49 17.39 -15.19
C SER A 109 -17.90 16.00 -15.46
N LYS A 110 -17.21 15.42 -14.47
CA LYS A 110 -16.57 14.11 -14.56
C LYS A 110 -16.85 13.28 -13.30
N PRO A 111 -16.97 11.95 -13.43
CA PRO A 111 -17.02 11.03 -12.30
C PRO A 111 -15.77 11.14 -11.43
N ILE A 112 -15.90 10.76 -10.15
CA ILE A 112 -14.78 10.69 -9.22
C ILE A 112 -13.75 9.65 -9.72
N SER A 113 -12.46 9.98 -9.61
CA SER A 113 -11.36 9.04 -9.86
C SER A 113 -11.24 8.03 -8.71
N LEU A 114 -12.21 7.12 -8.63
CA LEU A 114 -12.33 6.11 -7.58
C LEU A 114 -11.91 4.72 -8.09
N GLY A 115 -11.13 3.99 -7.30
CA GLY A 115 -10.80 2.59 -7.57
C GLY A 115 -10.16 1.88 -6.38
N ALA A 116 -9.33 0.88 -6.69
CA ALA A 116 -8.62 0.07 -5.70
C ALA A 116 -7.15 -0.12 -6.09
N HIS A 117 -6.34 -0.52 -5.13
CA HIS A 117 -4.95 -0.89 -5.38
C HIS A 117 -4.89 -2.30 -6.01
N VAL A 118 -4.67 -2.37 -7.32
CA VAL A 118 -4.74 -3.61 -8.11
C VAL A 118 -3.37 -4.21 -8.42
N SER A 119 -3.37 -5.52 -8.71
CA SER A 119 -2.16 -6.28 -9.02
C SER A 119 -1.58 -5.95 -10.39
N ILE A 120 -0.24 -5.87 -10.46
CA ILE A 120 0.54 -5.79 -11.71
C ILE A 120 1.00 -7.14 -12.25
N ALA A 121 0.44 -8.25 -11.74
CA ALA A 121 0.79 -9.58 -12.24
C ALA A 121 0.55 -9.67 -13.75
N GLY A 122 1.58 -10.11 -14.50
CA GLY A 122 1.58 -10.14 -15.96
C GLY A 122 2.06 -8.84 -16.64
N GLY A 123 2.40 -7.81 -15.86
CA GLY A 123 2.91 -6.52 -16.34
C GLY A 123 2.02 -5.35 -15.88
N PRO A 124 2.56 -4.10 -15.91
CA PRO A 124 1.85 -2.91 -15.43
C PRO A 124 0.54 -2.67 -16.17
N ALA A 125 0.46 -3.00 -17.46
CA ALA A 125 -0.77 -2.84 -18.25
C ALA A 125 -1.93 -3.71 -17.73
N GLY A 126 -1.62 -4.82 -17.05
CA GLY A 126 -2.63 -5.66 -16.38
C GLY A 126 -3.35 -4.94 -15.24
N ALA A 127 -2.73 -3.94 -14.60
CA ALA A 127 -3.40 -3.14 -13.58
C ALA A 127 -4.53 -2.30 -14.17
N LEU A 128 -4.30 -1.62 -15.31
CA LEU A 128 -5.33 -0.83 -15.98
C LEU A 128 -6.52 -1.69 -16.40
N LEU A 129 -6.26 -2.90 -16.92
CA LEU A 129 -7.32 -3.85 -17.29
C LEU A 129 -8.12 -4.33 -16.07
N ARG A 130 -7.43 -4.69 -14.97
CA ARG A 130 -8.10 -5.11 -13.73
C ARG A 130 -8.94 -3.98 -13.12
N ALA A 131 -8.41 -2.76 -13.07
CA ALA A 131 -9.18 -1.60 -12.62
C ALA A 131 -10.41 -1.39 -13.51
N GLY A 132 -10.24 -1.51 -14.83
CA GLY A 132 -11.34 -1.39 -15.77
C GLY A 132 -12.43 -2.45 -15.56
N LEU A 133 -12.03 -3.70 -15.38
CA LEU A 133 -12.92 -4.82 -15.06
C LEU A 133 -13.66 -4.60 -13.73
N ALA A 134 -13.04 -3.95 -12.75
CA ALA A 134 -13.68 -3.61 -11.49
C ALA A 134 -14.72 -2.48 -11.59
N GLY A 135 -14.78 -1.77 -12.74
CA GLY A 135 -15.59 -0.57 -12.93
C GLY A 135 -14.96 0.70 -12.34
N ALA A 136 -13.64 0.69 -12.13
CA ALA A 136 -12.93 1.79 -11.51
C ALA A 136 -12.59 2.91 -12.50
N ASN A 137 -12.67 4.16 -12.04
CA ASN A 137 -12.29 5.37 -12.77
C ASN A 137 -10.91 5.91 -12.36
N GLY A 138 -10.40 5.48 -11.20
CA GLY A 138 -9.01 5.64 -10.79
C GLY A 138 -8.43 4.30 -10.33
N LEU A 139 -7.16 4.26 -9.95
CA LEU A 139 -6.55 3.06 -9.37
C LEU A 139 -5.26 3.35 -8.60
N GLY A 140 -4.91 2.43 -7.71
CA GLY A 140 -3.56 2.28 -7.18
C GLY A 140 -2.84 1.10 -7.82
N MET A 141 -1.51 1.18 -7.93
CA MET A 141 -0.68 0.06 -8.38
C MET A 141 0.77 0.24 -7.94
N PHE A 142 1.51 -0.87 -7.81
CA PHE A 142 2.97 -0.81 -7.81
C PHE A 142 3.49 -0.67 -9.25
N VAL A 143 4.72 -0.20 -9.44
CA VAL A 143 5.42 -0.28 -10.73
C VAL A 143 6.39 -1.47 -10.81
N LYS A 144 6.76 -2.06 -9.68
CA LYS A 144 7.57 -3.28 -9.61
C LYS A 144 7.19 -4.11 -8.39
N SER A 145 7.86 -5.23 -8.19
CA SER A 145 7.67 -6.02 -6.97
C SER A 145 8.04 -5.19 -5.73
N GLN A 146 7.07 -4.99 -4.86
CA GLN A 146 7.24 -4.28 -3.58
C GLN A 146 8.12 -5.02 -2.58
N ARG A 147 8.50 -6.27 -2.88
CA ARG A 147 9.33 -7.14 -2.03
C ARG A 147 10.81 -7.14 -2.42
N GLN A 148 11.20 -6.39 -3.45
CA GLN A 148 12.55 -6.41 -4.00
C GLN A 148 13.11 -5.01 -4.22
N TRP A 149 14.38 -4.82 -3.86
CA TRP A 149 15.11 -3.57 -4.10
C TRP A 149 15.32 -3.28 -5.58
N LYS A 150 15.63 -4.32 -6.37
CA LYS A 150 15.93 -4.19 -7.81
C LYS A 150 14.95 -5.02 -8.63
N SER A 151 14.64 -4.54 -9.81
CA SER A 151 13.87 -5.26 -10.83
C SER A 151 14.52 -5.02 -12.19
N ASN A 152 14.28 -5.94 -13.12
CA ASN A 152 14.75 -5.74 -14.49
C ASN A 152 14.16 -4.44 -15.08
N PRO A 153 14.86 -3.79 -16.02
CA PRO A 153 14.27 -2.72 -16.82
C PRO A 153 13.01 -3.22 -17.54
N TYR A 154 12.08 -2.31 -17.84
CA TYR A 154 10.95 -2.66 -18.70
C TYR A 154 11.42 -2.91 -20.13
N GLU A 155 10.88 -3.96 -20.73
CA GLU A 155 10.96 -4.15 -22.18
C GLU A 155 10.14 -3.07 -22.89
N GLU A 156 10.57 -2.63 -24.07
CA GLU A 156 9.90 -1.56 -24.84
C GLU A 156 8.41 -1.87 -25.09
N GLU A 157 8.10 -3.12 -25.44
CA GLU A 157 6.74 -3.60 -25.65
C GLU A 157 5.85 -3.50 -24.39
N THR A 158 6.45 -3.62 -23.19
CA THR A 158 5.72 -3.47 -21.92
C THR A 158 5.26 -2.02 -21.73
N VAL A 159 6.17 -1.07 -22.00
CA VAL A 159 5.88 0.36 -21.90
C VAL A 159 4.87 0.77 -22.97
N LYS A 160 5.03 0.27 -24.20
CA LYS A 160 4.12 0.53 -25.31
C LYS A 160 2.69 0.10 -24.99
N ARG A 161 2.49 -1.15 -24.55
CA ARG A 161 1.16 -1.66 -24.16
C ARG A 161 0.50 -0.83 -23.08
N PHE A 162 1.27 -0.41 -22.08
CA PHE A 162 0.75 0.43 -21.01
C PHE A 162 0.26 1.77 -21.56
N LYS A 163 1.10 2.45 -22.34
CA LYS A 163 0.75 3.75 -22.94
C LYS A 163 -0.43 3.66 -23.90
N GLU A 164 -0.55 2.58 -24.67
CA GLU A 164 -1.71 2.35 -25.55
C GLU A 164 -3.00 2.22 -24.73
N LEU A 165 -3.00 1.47 -23.64
CA LEU A 165 -4.16 1.37 -22.75
C LEU A 165 -4.44 2.63 -21.95
N LEU A 166 -3.44 3.49 -21.69
CA LEU A 166 -3.63 4.74 -20.96
C LEU A 166 -4.29 5.84 -21.82
N ARG A 167 -4.30 5.70 -23.15
CA ARG A 167 -4.92 6.68 -24.07
C ARG A 167 -6.41 6.86 -23.82
N THR A 168 -6.98 7.93 -24.36
CA THR A 168 -8.42 8.22 -24.30
C THR A 168 -9.27 7.10 -24.92
N ASN A 169 -10.56 7.02 -24.56
CA ASN A 169 -11.47 6.04 -25.17
C ASN A 169 -11.59 6.29 -26.69
N GLU A 170 -11.58 7.55 -27.11
CA GLU A 170 -11.62 7.97 -28.52
C GLU A 170 -10.39 7.49 -29.30
N GLU A 171 -9.23 7.40 -28.65
CA GLU A 171 -7.98 6.88 -29.21
C GLU A 171 -7.83 5.36 -29.08
N GLY A 172 -8.86 4.66 -28.59
CA GLY A 172 -8.89 3.20 -28.43
C GLY A 172 -8.21 2.69 -27.15
N GLY A 173 -7.93 3.58 -26.19
CA GLY A 173 -7.42 3.21 -24.87
C GLY A 173 -8.54 3.05 -23.84
N LEU A 174 -8.14 3.05 -22.56
CA LEU A 174 -9.02 2.96 -21.40
C LEU A 174 -9.29 4.34 -20.77
N GLY A 175 -8.96 5.47 -21.37
CA GLY A 175 -9.39 6.78 -20.87
C GLY A 175 -9.00 7.14 -19.43
N TYR A 176 -8.04 6.44 -18.81
CA TYR A 176 -7.45 6.84 -17.54
C TYR A 176 -6.52 8.02 -17.79
N GLY A 177 -6.76 9.13 -17.11
CA GLY A 177 -5.82 10.24 -17.05
C GLY A 177 -4.55 9.88 -16.30
N HIS A 178 -3.47 10.59 -16.58
CA HIS A 178 -2.19 10.43 -15.90
C HIS A 178 -2.27 10.66 -14.37
N GLN A 179 -3.28 11.43 -13.94
CA GLN A 179 -3.59 11.76 -12.56
C GLN A 179 -4.58 10.78 -11.90
N ASP A 180 -5.20 9.87 -12.65
CA ASP A 180 -6.18 8.91 -12.12
C ASP A 180 -5.48 7.67 -11.53
N VAL A 181 -4.16 7.58 -11.71
CA VAL A 181 -3.31 6.48 -11.26
C VAL A 181 -2.39 6.98 -10.13
N LEU A 182 -2.60 6.45 -8.93
CA LEU A 182 -1.76 6.71 -7.76
C LEU A 182 -0.79 5.54 -7.57
N VAL A 183 0.44 5.65 -8.05
CA VAL A 183 1.43 4.58 -7.87
C VAL A 183 1.80 4.49 -6.40
N HIS A 184 1.85 3.30 -5.81
CA HIS A 184 2.39 3.11 -4.48
C HIS A 184 3.86 2.64 -4.54
N GLY A 185 4.71 3.18 -3.68
CA GLY A 185 6.11 2.80 -3.50
C GLY A 185 6.30 1.51 -2.71
N SER A 186 7.48 0.90 -2.78
CA SER A 186 7.80 -0.27 -1.97
C SER A 186 7.82 0.04 -0.47
N TYR A 187 7.19 -0.81 0.35
CA TYR A 187 7.26 -0.75 1.81
C TYR A 187 8.68 -0.94 2.39
N LEU A 188 9.67 -1.29 1.56
CA LEU A 188 11.06 -1.40 1.97
C LEU A 188 11.74 -0.02 2.10
N ILE A 189 11.23 0.99 1.39
CA ILE A 189 11.82 2.33 1.34
C ILE A 189 11.68 2.99 2.71
N ASN A 190 12.80 3.47 3.26
CA ASN A 190 12.82 4.36 4.42
C ASN A 190 13.78 5.52 4.15
N LEU A 191 13.25 6.63 3.64
CA LEU A 191 14.01 7.85 3.34
C LEU A 191 14.28 8.71 4.59
N GLY A 192 13.65 8.38 5.73
CA GLY A 192 13.90 8.98 7.03
C GLY A 192 15.01 8.32 7.84
N ASN A 193 15.68 7.29 7.30
CA ASN A 193 16.72 6.54 8.01
C ASN A 193 18.06 7.31 8.02
N PRO A 194 18.69 7.56 9.19
CA PRO A 194 19.95 8.29 9.27
C PRO A 194 21.18 7.45 8.86
N ASP A 195 21.05 6.13 8.70
CA ASP A 195 22.11 5.26 8.21
C ASP A 195 22.38 5.52 6.71
N PRO A 196 23.57 6.00 6.32
CA PRO A 196 23.84 6.42 4.93
C PRO A 196 23.68 5.30 3.90
N GLU A 197 24.00 4.05 4.25
CA GLU A 197 23.91 2.91 3.32
C GLU A 197 22.45 2.46 3.13
N LYS A 198 21.67 2.45 4.22
CA LYS A 198 20.23 2.16 4.16
C LYS A 198 19.46 3.26 3.45
N TRP A 199 19.82 4.52 3.72
CA TRP A 199 19.26 5.67 3.03
C TRP A 199 19.54 5.60 1.54
N LYS A 200 20.80 5.36 1.14
CA LYS A 200 21.19 5.21 -0.27
C LYS A 200 20.45 4.07 -0.96
N THR A 201 20.31 2.92 -0.29
CA THR A 201 19.55 1.78 -0.84
C THR A 201 18.07 2.14 -1.05
N SER A 202 17.47 2.86 -0.10
CA SER A 202 16.09 3.36 -0.20
C SER A 202 15.96 4.39 -1.33
N TYR A 203 16.90 5.33 -1.44
CA TYR A 203 16.92 6.36 -2.48
C TYR A 203 17.01 5.76 -3.87
N GLU A 204 17.91 4.78 -4.09
CA GLU A 204 18.01 4.11 -5.39
C GLU A 204 16.72 3.39 -5.76
N CYS A 205 16.03 2.77 -4.79
CA CYS A 205 14.73 2.15 -5.02
C CYS A 205 13.64 3.19 -5.36
N PHE A 206 13.61 4.30 -4.63
CA PHE A 206 12.69 5.42 -4.82
C PHE A 206 12.85 6.06 -6.20
N LYS A 207 14.09 6.37 -6.59
CA LYS A 207 14.45 6.88 -7.93
C LYS A 207 14.05 5.91 -9.04
N ASP A 208 14.30 4.62 -8.84
CA ASP A 208 13.99 3.56 -9.81
C ASP A 208 12.47 3.38 -10.00
N ASP A 209 11.68 3.55 -8.94
CA ASP A 209 10.21 3.58 -9.02
C ASP A 209 9.70 4.82 -9.76
N ILE A 210 10.19 6.01 -9.39
CA ILE A 210 9.79 7.28 -10.01
C ILE A 210 10.18 7.34 -11.49
N SER A 211 11.36 6.82 -11.84
CA SER A 211 11.79 6.65 -13.23
C SER A 211 10.83 5.75 -14.01
N ARG A 212 10.32 4.67 -13.41
CA ARG A 212 9.31 3.82 -14.05
C ARG A 212 7.97 4.52 -14.21
N CYS A 213 7.56 5.32 -13.23
CA CYS A 213 6.36 6.15 -13.36
C CYS A 213 6.48 7.05 -14.59
N HIS A 214 7.59 7.79 -14.70
CA HIS A 214 7.86 8.64 -15.86
C HIS A 214 7.89 7.85 -17.18
N GLN A 215 8.57 6.70 -17.23
CA GLN A 215 8.60 5.84 -18.42
C GLN A 215 7.20 5.42 -18.88
N LEU A 216 6.31 5.07 -17.95
CA LEU A 216 4.92 4.68 -18.22
C LEU A 216 4.01 5.89 -18.52
N GLY A 217 4.48 7.12 -18.27
CA GLY A 217 3.70 8.35 -18.39
C GLY A 217 2.80 8.61 -17.19
N LEU A 218 3.07 8.00 -16.03
CA LEU A 218 2.33 8.24 -14.79
C LEU A 218 2.89 9.44 -14.05
N ARG A 219 2.04 10.19 -13.36
CA ARG A 219 2.43 11.46 -12.70
C ARG A 219 2.45 11.40 -11.18
N LEU A 220 1.73 10.49 -10.54
CA LEU A 220 1.62 10.47 -9.08
C LEU A 220 2.33 9.24 -8.50
N TYR A 221 3.32 9.49 -7.64
CA TYR A 221 4.02 8.44 -6.89
C TYR A 221 3.85 8.66 -5.39
N ASN A 222 3.00 7.85 -4.78
CA ASN A 222 2.73 7.78 -3.36
C ASN A 222 3.70 6.87 -2.61
N TRP A 223 4.18 7.28 -1.44
CA TRP A 223 4.94 6.41 -0.55
C TRP A 223 4.86 6.85 0.91
N HIS A 224 5.24 5.93 1.80
CA HIS A 224 5.40 6.22 3.22
C HIS A 224 6.74 6.92 3.48
N PRO A 225 6.78 8.09 4.15
CA PRO A 225 8.01 8.88 4.32
C PRO A 225 9.14 8.11 5.02
N GLY A 226 8.79 7.27 6.00
CA GLY A 226 9.71 6.35 6.65
C GLY A 226 9.71 6.47 8.17
N SER A 227 10.88 6.21 8.77
CA SER A 227 11.08 6.18 10.21
C SER A 227 12.49 6.58 10.59
N THR A 228 12.62 7.29 11.71
CA THR A 228 13.91 7.61 12.35
C THR A 228 14.65 6.37 12.85
N VAL A 229 13.97 5.21 12.92
CA VAL A 229 14.40 3.96 13.56
C VAL A 229 14.90 4.14 15.01
N GLY A 230 14.57 5.27 15.65
CA GLY A 230 15.05 5.64 16.98
C GLY A 230 16.52 6.09 17.01
N ALA A 231 17.10 6.40 15.84
CA ALA A 231 18.51 6.73 15.69
C ALA A 231 18.79 8.21 15.36
N CYS A 232 17.75 9.01 15.09
CA CYS A 232 17.83 10.45 14.90
C CYS A 232 16.56 11.15 15.38
N SER A 233 16.60 12.48 15.46
CA SER A 233 15.43 13.34 15.66
C SER A 233 14.47 13.28 14.45
N LYS A 234 13.23 13.73 14.65
CA LYS A 234 12.28 13.84 13.54
C LYS A 234 12.73 14.90 12.53
N GLU A 235 13.29 15.99 13.01
CA GLU A 235 13.79 17.11 12.21
C GLU A 235 14.91 16.67 11.27
N GLU A 236 15.90 15.93 11.77
CA GLU A 236 16.95 15.32 10.93
C GLU A 236 16.35 14.34 9.90
N SER A 237 15.30 13.60 10.28
CA SER A 237 14.60 12.70 9.37
C SER A 237 13.84 13.46 8.28
N PHE A 238 13.21 14.59 8.60
CA PHE A 238 12.54 15.45 7.62
C PHE A 238 13.52 15.98 6.57
N GLU A 239 14.72 16.41 7.01
CA GLU A 239 15.79 16.86 6.11
C GLU A 239 16.24 15.74 5.16
N LEU A 240 16.36 14.51 5.65
CA LEU A 240 16.72 13.34 4.84
C LEU A 240 15.66 12.99 3.79
N ILE A 241 14.38 13.11 4.15
CA ILE A 241 13.26 12.87 3.24
C ILE A 241 13.20 13.98 2.19
N ALA A 242 13.26 15.25 2.61
CA ALA A 242 13.26 16.40 1.70
C ALA A 242 14.46 16.36 0.74
N LYS A 243 15.64 15.97 1.21
CA LYS A 243 16.83 15.73 0.38
C LYS A 243 16.56 14.69 -0.71
N ALA A 244 15.92 13.56 -0.37
CA ALA A 244 15.58 12.55 -1.36
C ALA A 244 14.57 13.07 -2.40
N ILE A 245 13.59 13.87 -1.97
CA ILE A 245 12.63 14.50 -2.87
C ILE A 245 13.31 15.47 -3.83
N ASN A 246 14.14 16.39 -3.32
CA ASN A 246 14.84 17.37 -4.15
C ASN A 246 15.76 16.69 -5.18
N LEU A 247 16.52 15.68 -4.75
CA LEU A 247 17.40 14.93 -5.67
C LEU A 247 16.60 14.22 -6.76
N VAL A 248 15.51 13.51 -6.42
CA VAL A 248 14.76 12.78 -7.46
C VAL A 248 14.04 13.73 -8.40
N HIS A 249 13.63 14.90 -7.91
CA HIS A 249 13.02 15.95 -8.71
C HIS A 249 14.00 16.50 -9.75
N GLU A 250 15.28 16.66 -9.41
CA GLU A 250 16.33 17.02 -10.38
C GLU A 250 16.59 15.91 -11.40
N GLU A 251 16.56 14.64 -10.96
CA GLU A 251 16.93 13.49 -11.78
C GLU A 251 15.82 12.97 -12.69
N VAL A 252 14.55 13.11 -12.29
CA VAL A 252 13.39 12.60 -13.03
C VAL A 252 12.31 13.68 -13.17
N PRO A 253 11.91 14.04 -14.40
CA PRO A 253 10.93 15.10 -14.63
C PRO A 253 9.48 14.60 -14.44
N GLU A 254 8.56 15.55 -14.35
CA GLU A 254 7.08 15.38 -14.43
C GLU A 254 6.39 14.60 -13.31
N VAL A 255 7.08 13.69 -12.63
CA VAL A 255 6.49 12.89 -11.55
C VAL A 255 6.41 13.73 -10.27
N ILE A 256 5.23 13.73 -9.68
CA ILE A 256 4.88 14.36 -8.42
C ILE A 256 5.02 13.30 -7.32
N THR A 257 5.81 13.65 -6.31
CA THR A 257 6.00 12.84 -5.11
C THR A 257 4.85 13.12 -4.14
N VAL A 258 4.04 12.11 -3.83
CA VAL A 258 2.90 12.17 -2.91
C VAL A 258 3.27 11.51 -1.57
N ILE A 259 3.38 12.27 -0.49
CA ILE A 259 3.75 11.76 0.84
C ILE A 259 2.49 11.29 1.56
N GLU A 260 2.45 10.04 2.01
CA GLU A 260 1.31 9.52 2.75
C GLU A 260 1.41 9.81 4.27
N ASN A 261 0.28 10.11 4.91
CA ASN A 261 0.21 10.13 6.37
C ASN A 261 0.23 8.71 6.95
N MET A 262 0.71 8.58 8.19
CA MET A 262 0.99 7.28 8.82
C MET A 262 0.23 7.07 10.14
N ALA A 263 -0.08 5.81 10.48
CA ALA A 263 -0.93 5.44 11.62
C ALA A 263 -0.31 5.57 13.03
N ASN A 264 0.99 5.34 13.19
CA ASN A 264 1.59 4.99 14.49
C ASN A 264 2.13 6.23 15.24
N ALA A 265 1.23 7.09 15.72
CA ALA A 265 1.59 8.33 16.42
C ALA A 265 2.40 8.08 17.71
N GLY A 266 3.30 9.01 18.03
CA GLY A 266 4.19 8.91 19.20
C GLY A 266 5.31 7.87 19.09
N SER A 267 5.53 7.30 17.91
CA SER A 267 6.61 6.36 17.62
C SER A 267 7.74 7.00 16.80
N ASN A 268 8.67 6.18 16.33
CA ASN A 268 9.73 6.59 15.40
C ASN A 268 9.23 6.76 13.95
N ILE A 269 7.93 6.56 13.67
CA ILE A 269 7.35 6.71 12.34
C ILE A 269 7.15 8.20 12.02
N ILE A 270 7.48 8.58 10.79
CA ILE A 270 7.32 9.94 10.26
C ILE A 270 5.98 10.06 9.54
N GLY A 271 5.38 11.26 9.52
CA GLY A 271 4.13 11.53 8.80
C GLY A 271 2.88 11.19 9.60
N THR A 272 3.01 11.01 10.92
CA THR A 272 1.88 10.68 11.81
C THR A 272 1.05 11.90 12.20
N SER A 273 1.59 13.10 12.03
CA SER A 273 0.88 14.37 12.18
C SER A 273 0.97 15.20 10.91
N PHE A 274 0.00 16.10 10.71
CA PHE A 274 0.07 17.06 9.61
C PHE A 274 1.30 17.97 9.70
N SER A 275 1.69 18.36 10.91
CA SER A 275 2.95 19.08 11.16
C SER A 275 4.21 18.35 10.68
N ASP A 276 4.27 17.00 10.74
CA ASP A 276 5.41 16.24 10.21
C ASP A 276 5.48 16.43 8.68
N LEU A 277 4.33 16.32 8.00
CA LEU A 277 4.21 16.44 6.55
C LEU A 277 4.51 17.87 6.07
N SER A 278 3.97 18.88 6.75
CA SER A 278 4.23 20.29 6.40
C SER A 278 5.69 20.68 6.63
N SER A 279 6.33 20.13 7.68
CA SER A 279 7.77 20.32 7.92
C SER A 279 8.61 19.76 6.76
N ILE A 280 8.31 18.56 6.26
CA ILE A 280 8.99 17.99 5.09
C ILE A 280 8.77 18.88 3.85
N ILE A 281 7.51 19.24 3.55
CA ILE A 281 7.16 20.06 2.38
C ILE A 281 7.87 21.43 2.41
N SER A 282 8.03 22.02 3.60
CA SER A 282 8.71 23.31 3.74
C SER A 282 10.15 23.29 3.22
N LEU A 283 10.83 22.15 3.38
CA LEU A 283 12.22 21.89 2.97
C LEU A 283 12.35 21.45 1.50
N VAL A 284 11.25 21.09 0.84
CA VAL A 284 11.25 20.75 -0.59
C VAL A 284 11.42 22.00 -1.44
N GLU A 285 12.30 21.96 -2.43
CA GLU A 285 12.60 23.08 -3.32
C GLU A 285 11.50 23.28 -4.36
N ASP A 286 11.19 22.25 -5.15
CA ASP A 286 10.11 22.27 -6.13
C ASP A 286 8.78 21.85 -5.50
N LYS A 287 8.14 22.80 -4.81
CA LYS A 287 6.83 22.60 -4.18
C LYS A 287 5.72 22.30 -5.18
N SER A 288 5.91 22.57 -6.47
CA SER A 288 4.93 22.23 -7.50
C SER A 288 4.81 20.71 -7.72
N ARG A 289 5.84 19.94 -7.36
CA ARG A 289 5.92 18.47 -7.52
C ARG A 289 5.91 17.68 -6.21
N VAL A 290 5.44 18.27 -5.11
CA VAL A 290 5.14 17.53 -3.87
C VAL A 290 3.66 17.63 -3.52
N ARG A 291 3.05 16.53 -3.10
CA ARG A 291 1.67 16.43 -2.63
C ARG A 291 1.57 15.50 -1.42
N VAL A 292 0.37 15.34 -0.88
CA VAL A 292 0.04 14.47 0.24
C VAL A 292 -1.08 13.51 -0.14
N CYS A 293 -0.95 12.25 0.28
CA CYS A 293 -2.03 11.28 0.27
C CYS A 293 -2.61 11.18 1.68
N LEU A 294 -3.93 11.27 1.81
CA LEU A 294 -4.62 11.02 3.06
C LEU A 294 -5.19 9.61 3.08
N ASP A 295 -4.60 8.73 3.89
CA ASP A 295 -5.15 7.44 4.26
C ASP A 295 -6.06 7.59 5.49
N THR A 296 -7.33 7.20 5.33
CA THR A 296 -8.35 7.34 6.37
C THR A 296 -8.12 6.44 7.58
N CYS A 297 -7.60 5.23 7.39
CA CYS A 297 -7.25 4.32 8.48
C CYS A 297 -6.06 4.87 9.26
N HIS A 298 -5.04 5.39 8.57
CA HIS A 298 -3.88 6.00 9.19
C HIS A 298 -4.24 7.25 9.98
N LEU A 299 -5.07 8.14 9.41
CA LEU A 299 -5.58 9.32 10.11
C LEU A 299 -6.28 8.92 11.42
N PHE A 300 -7.21 7.97 11.32
CA PHE A 300 -7.97 7.49 12.45
C PHE A 300 -7.09 6.83 13.52
N ALA A 301 -6.15 5.98 13.10
CA ALA A 301 -5.20 5.34 13.99
C ALA A 301 -4.26 6.34 14.68
N ALA A 302 -3.91 7.45 14.02
CA ALA A 302 -3.09 8.53 14.56
C ALA A 302 -3.88 9.52 15.45
N GLY A 303 -5.21 9.38 15.52
CA GLY A 303 -6.08 10.17 16.41
C GLY A 303 -6.88 11.28 15.74
N TYR A 304 -6.89 11.36 14.40
CA TYR A 304 -7.78 12.25 13.65
C TYR A 304 -9.14 11.59 13.45
N ASP A 305 -10.18 12.14 14.07
CA ASP A 305 -11.52 11.57 14.00
C ASP A 305 -12.23 11.97 12.71
N LEU A 306 -12.90 11.00 12.08
CA LEU A 306 -13.64 11.15 10.82
C LEU A 306 -15.10 10.69 10.94
N ARG A 307 -15.51 10.16 12.11
CA ARG A 307 -16.74 9.37 12.28
C ARG A 307 -18.03 10.18 12.15
N THR A 308 -17.99 11.48 12.46
CA THR A 308 -19.15 12.38 12.35
C THR A 308 -18.85 13.51 11.37
N PRO A 309 -19.88 14.17 10.81
CA PRO A 309 -19.69 15.34 9.95
C PRO A 309 -18.84 16.44 10.61
N GLU A 310 -19.01 16.67 11.91
CA GLU A 310 -18.27 17.68 12.67
C GLU A 310 -16.81 17.27 12.83
N ALA A 311 -16.54 16.03 13.22
CA ALA A 311 -15.18 15.50 13.37
C ALA A 311 -14.42 15.49 12.03
N TYR A 312 -15.10 15.07 10.96
CA TYR A 312 -14.57 15.14 9.60
C TYR A 312 -14.22 16.58 9.22
N ALA A 313 -15.12 17.53 9.44
CA ALA A 313 -14.88 18.94 9.14
C ALA A 313 -13.71 19.51 9.95
N GLU A 314 -13.58 19.17 11.23
CA GLU A 314 -12.46 19.56 12.07
C GLU A 314 -11.13 19.01 11.54
N THR A 315 -11.06 17.71 11.24
CA THR A 315 -9.86 17.07 10.68
C THR A 315 -9.46 17.70 9.34
N MET A 316 -10.42 17.94 8.45
CA MET A 316 -10.15 18.54 7.14
C MET A 316 -9.79 20.03 7.24
N THR A 317 -10.36 20.76 8.19
CA THR A 317 -9.95 22.15 8.48
C THR A 317 -8.50 22.19 8.92
N LYS A 318 -8.12 21.30 9.86
CA LYS A 318 -6.75 21.17 10.33
C LYS A 318 -5.76 20.80 9.21
N PHE A 319 -6.15 19.92 8.28
CA PHE A 319 -5.35 19.65 7.08
C PHE A 319 -5.13 20.91 6.24
N GLY A 320 -6.21 21.65 5.96
CA GLY A 320 -6.15 22.91 5.22
C GLY A 320 -5.28 23.97 5.88
N ASP A 321 -5.33 24.07 7.21
CA ASP A 321 -4.58 25.06 7.98
C ASP A 321 -3.09 24.71 8.14
N GLU A 322 -2.76 23.44 8.39
CA GLU A 322 -1.38 23.01 8.66
C GLU A 322 -0.58 22.66 7.40
N ILE A 323 -1.23 22.16 6.34
CA ILE A 323 -0.57 21.71 5.10
C ILE A 323 -0.97 22.61 3.93
N GLY A 324 -2.28 22.83 3.73
CA GLY A 324 -2.80 23.55 2.57
C GLY A 324 -3.45 22.62 1.54
N TRP A 325 -4.62 23.03 1.03
CA TRP A 325 -5.41 22.23 0.09
C TRP A 325 -4.74 22.05 -1.27
N GLU A 326 -3.81 22.93 -1.66
CA GLU A 326 -3.03 22.80 -2.89
C GLU A 326 -2.13 21.56 -2.89
N TYR A 327 -1.83 21.01 -1.71
CA TYR A 327 -0.98 19.84 -1.56
C TYR A 327 -1.75 18.52 -1.58
N ILE A 328 -3.08 18.48 -1.59
CA ILE A 328 -3.79 17.20 -1.70
C ILE A 328 -3.52 16.56 -3.07
N GLY A 329 -3.05 15.31 -3.07
CA GLY A 329 -2.68 14.58 -4.28
C GLY A 329 -3.38 13.23 -4.45
N GLY A 330 -3.99 12.71 -3.40
CA GLY A 330 -4.69 11.43 -3.42
C GLY A 330 -5.31 11.10 -2.07
N MET A 331 -6.13 10.06 -2.02
CA MET A 331 -6.61 9.47 -0.78
C MET A 331 -6.61 7.96 -0.85
N HIS A 332 -6.25 7.33 0.26
CA HIS A 332 -6.54 5.92 0.47
C HIS A 332 -7.79 5.78 1.35
N LEU A 333 -8.76 5.01 0.85
CA LEU A 333 -10.06 4.82 1.50
C LEU A 333 -10.05 3.47 2.21
N ASN A 334 -9.70 3.50 3.49
CA ASN A 334 -9.57 2.34 4.33
C ASN A 334 -10.35 2.55 5.63
N ASP A 335 -11.31 1.67 5.93
CA ASP A 335 -11.89 1.63 7.29
C ASP A 335 -10.85 1.03 8.25
N SER A 336 -11.05 1.18 9.55
CA SER A 336 -10.08 0.74 10.56
C SER A 336 -10.66 -0.37 11.44
N LYS A 337 -9.91 -1.46 11.60
CA LYS A 337 -10.18 -2.45 12.67
C LYS A 337 -9.76 -1.94 14.05
N ALA A 338 -8.80 -1.02 14.11
CA ALA A 338 -8.31 -0.41 15.34
C ALA A 338 -9.22 0.75 15.79
N ASP A 339 -9.22 1.03 17.09
CA ASP A 339 -9.94 2.18 17.64
C ASP A 339 -9.21 3.50 17.31
N LEU A 340 -9.91 4.64 17.47
CA LEU A 340 -9.36 5.98 17.28
C LEU A 340 -8.11 6.18 18.16
N GLY A 341 -7.01 6.64 17.58
CA GLY A 341 -5.74 6.78 18.31
C GLY A 341 -5.10 5.42 18.69
N GLY A 342 -5.54 4.33 18.07
CA GLY A 342 -5.06 2.97 18.35
C GLY A 342 -3.65 2.67 17.84
N ASN A 343 -3.05 3.57 17.05
CA ASN A 343 -1.69 3.50 16.52
C ASN A 343 -1.36 2.20 15.77
N LYS A 344 -2.38 1.62 15.12
CA LYS A 344 -2.28 0.37 14.37
C LYS A 344 -2.85 0.57 12.98
N ASP A 345 -1.99 0.33 12.00
CA ASP A 345 -2.39 0.15 10.61
C ASP A 345 -3.03 -1.25 10.46
N LEU A 346 -4.37 -1.27 10.54
CA LEU A 346 -5.18 -2.47 10.40
C LEU A 346 -6.45 -2.14 9.60
N HIS A 347 -6.32 -2.16 8.27
CA HIS A 347 -7.42 -1.84 7.37
C HIS A 347 -8.62 -2.78 7.54
N GLU A 348 -9.81 -2.25 7.31
CA GLU A 348 -11.08 -2.95 7.22
C GLU A 348 -11.84 -2.52 5.96
N ASN A 349 -12.74 -3.38 5.50
CA ASN A 349 -13.67 -3.05 4.43
C ASN A 349 -14.58 -1.86 4.81
N ILE A 350 -14.97 -1.07 3.80
CA ILE A 350 -15.71 0.19 3.95
C ILE A 350 -16.95 0.00 4.83
N GLY A 351 -17.07 0.82 5.87
CA GLY A 351 -18.19 0.84 6.82
C GLY A 351 -18.19 -0.28 7.86
N LEU A 352 -17.38 -1.32 7.70
CA LEU A 352 -17.39 -2.50 8.58
C LEU A 352 -16.41 -2.38 9.77
N GLY A 353 -15.63 -1.30 9.81
CA GLY A 353 -14.69 -1.00 10.88
C GLY A 353 -15.22 0.03 11.87
N LYS A 354 -14.29 0.80 12.45
CA LYS A 354 -14.51 1.78 13.51
C LYS A 354 -14.69 3.20 12.99
N ILE A 355 -14.39 3.45 11.71
CA ILE A 355 -14.62 4.73 11.04
C ILE A 355 -16.09 4.80 10.60
N GLY A 356 -16.60 3.74 9.98
CA GLY A 356 -18.01 3.63 9.61
C GLY A 356 -18.37 4.36 8.30
N LEU A 357 -19.57 4.08 7.80
CA LEU A 357 -19.99 4.46 6.45
C LEU A 357 -20.21 5.97 6.28
N SER A 358 -20.70 6.63 7.33
CA SER A 358 -20.91 8.09 7.36
C SER A 358 -19.65 8.89 6.97
N ALA A 359 -18.46 8.49 7.41
CA ALA A 359 -17.21 9.19 7.06
C ALA A 359 -16.93 9.12 5.55
N PHE A 360 -17.08 7.93 4.95
CA PHE A 360 -16.83 7.73 3.52
C PHE A 360 -17.87 8.46 2.66
N ARG A 361 -19.11 8.56 3.15
CA ARG A 361 -20.11 9.42 2.51
C ARG A 361 -19.68 10.89 2.50
N GLN A 362 -19.12 11.41 3.60
CA GLN A 362 -18.61 12.78 3.65
C GLN A 362 -17.48 12.99 2.64
N ILE A 363 -16.52 12.06 2.57
CA ILE A 363 -15.40 12.09 1.61
C ILE A 363 -15.90 12.12 0.17
N MET A 364 -16.80 11.21 -0.20
CA MET A 364 -17.36 11.12 -1.56
C MET A 364 -18.16 12.38 -1.97
N ARG A 365 -18.63 13.15 -0.99
CA ARG A 365 -19.39 14.40 -1.17
C ARG A 365 -18.52 15.65 -0.98
N ASP A 366 -17.22 15.52 -0.75
CA ASP A 366 -16.35 16.67 -0.63
C ASP A 366 -15.90 17.15 -2.03
N GLN A 367 -16.29 18.37 -2.39
CA GLN A 367 -15.91 18.97 -3.66
C GLN A 367 -14.40 19.21 -3.77
N ARG A 368 -13.70 19.38 -2.65
CA ARG A 368 -12.25 19.60 -2.59
C ARG A 368 -11.47 18.37 -3.07
N LEU A 369 -12.11 17.20 -3.09
CA LEU A 369 -11.49 15.91 -3.40
C LEU A 369 -11.88 15.34 -4.77
N GLN A 370 -12.66 16.05 -5.60
CA GLN A 370 -13.20 15.49 -6.85
C GLN A 370 -12.16 15.24 -7.95
N ASN A 371 -10.97 15.86 -7.85
CA ASN A 371 -9.93 15.82 -8.88
C ASN A 371 -8.68 15.06 -8.46
N ILE A 372 -8.76 14.23 -7.43
CA ILE A 372 -7.67 13.38 -6.96
C ILE A 372 -8.06 11.91 -7.04
N PRO A 373 -7.10 10.99 -7.20
CA PRO A 373 -7.36 9.56 -7.12
C PRO A 373 -7.73 9.17 -5.68
N MET A 374 -8.83 8.43 -5.55
CA MET A 374 -9.27 7.77 -4.32
C MET A 374 -9.13 6.26 -4.49
N VAL A 375 -8.32 5.63 -3.63
CA VAL A 375 -7.89 4.24 -3.80
C VAL A 375 -8.25 3.40 -2.58
N LEU A 376 -9.01 2.34 -2.79
CA LEU A 376 -9.25 1.31 -1.77
C LEU A 376 -8.01 0.42 -1.61
N GLU A 377 -7.57 0.21 -0.36
CA GLU A 377 -6.57 -0.81 0.01
C GLU A 377 -7.15 -1.77 1.06
N THR A 378 -8.47 -1.93 0.98
CA THR A 378 -9.27 -2.74 1.89
C THR A 378 -8.93 -4.22 1.74
N PRO A 379 -9.09 -5.01 2.80
CA PRO A 379 -8.80 -6.44 2.76
C PRO A 379 -9.64 -7.18 1.71
N ALA A 380 -8.96 -8.00 0.90
CA ALA A 380 -9.56 -8.98 0.00
C ALA A 380 -9.25 -10.41 0.46
N PRO A 381 -9.98 -11.44 -0.02
CA PRO A 381 -9.62 -12.83 0.24
C PRO A 381 -8.16 -13.12 -0.17
N GLU A 382 -7.48 -13.99 0.58
CA GLU A 382 -6.02 -14.18 0.52
C GLU A 382 -5.46 -14.55 -0.87
N LYS A 383 -6.29 -15.13 -1.75
CA LYS A 383 -5.92 -15.47 -3.15
C LYS A 383 -6.64 -14.63 -4.19
N ALA A 384 -7.49 -13.69 -3.79
CA ALA A 384 -8.33 -12.92 -4.70
C ALA A 384 -7.49 -12.10 -5.68
N LEU A 385 -6.45 -11.44 -5.18
CA LEU A 385 -5.53 -10.65 -5.97
C LEU A 385 -4.74 -11.44 -7.03
N GLU A 386 -4.31 -12.65 -6.68
CA GLU A 386 -3.58 -13.55 -7.58
C GLU A 386 -4.51 -14.22 -8.58
N ALA A 387 -5.75 -14.51 -8.17
CA ALA A 387 -6.79 -15.10 -9.01
C ALA A 387 -7.57 -14.06 -9.85
N GLY A 388 -7.23 -12.77 -9.75
CA GLY A 388 -7.97 -11.70 -10.44
C GLY A 388 -9.41 -11.51 -9.94
N ASN A 389 -9.73 -12.00 -8.75
CA ASN A 389 -11.03 -11.78 -8.12
C ASN A 389 -11.06 -10.36 -7.54
N LEU A 390 -11.81 -9.51 -8.21
CA LEU A 390 -11.99 -8.10 -7.88
C LEU A 390 -13.33 -7.85 -7.17
N ALA A 391 -14.09 -8.90 -6.85
CA ALA A 391 -15.49 -8.79 -6.42
C ALA A 391 -15.68 -7.86 -5.22
N ILE A 392 -14.79 -7.94 -4.22
CA ILE A 392 -14.89 -7.09 -3.03
C ILE A 392 -14.75 -5.62 -3.39
N TRP A 393 -13.77 -5.26 -4.21
CA TRP A 393 -13.52 -3.88 -4.61
C TRP A 393 -14.55 -3.37 -5.61
N SER A 394 -15.03 -4.20 -6.53
CA SER A 394 -16.18 -3.85 -7.37
C SER A 394 -17.40 -3.49 -6.53
N LYS A 395 -17.64 -4.23 -5.44
CA LYS A 395 -18.75 -3.94 -4.52
C LYS A 395 -18.52 -2.70 -3.67
N GLU A 396 -17.31 -2.48 -3.16
CA GLU A 396 -16.99 -1.26 -2.40
C GLU A 396 -17.03 0.00 -3.27
N ILE A 397 -16.57 -0.08 -4.52
CA ILE A 397 -16.70 1.03 -5.49
C ILE A 397 -18.19 1.36 -5.70
N GLN A 398 -19.04 0.34 -5.92
CA GLN A 398 -20.49 0.53 -6.06
C GLN A 398 -21.12 1.14 -4.80
N LEU A 399 -20.75 0.63 -3.62
CA LEU A 399 -21.22 1.14 -2.33
C LEU A 399 -20.87 2.62 -2.14
N LEU A 400 -19.63 3.02 -2.46
CA LEU A 400 -19.18 4.40 -2.32
C LEU A 400 -19.96 5.36 -3.24
N TYR A 401 -20.25 4.96 -4.48
CA TYR A 401 -21.11 5.74 -5.36
C TYR A 401 -22.58 5.77 -4.89
N GLU A 402 -23.09 4.66 -4.37
CA GLU A 402 -24.45 4.59 -3.83
C GLU A 402 -24.65 5.56 -2.67
N ILE A 403 -23.76 5.53 -1.66
CA ILE A 403 -23.88 6.39 -0.48
C ILE A 403 -23.69 7.86 -0.81
N GLN A 404 -22.87 8.17 -1.82
CA GLN A 404 -22.69 9.54 -2.33
C GLN A 404 -24.03 10.11 -2.83
N GLY A 405 -24.80 9.28 -3.53
CA GLY A 405 -26.06 9.64 -4.18
C GLY A 405 -27.24 9.89 -3.24
N ILE A 406 -27.15 9.45 -1.99
CA ILE A 406 -28.24 9.54 -1.00
C ILE A 406 -28.28 10.95 -0.41
N SER A 407 -29.47 11.58 -0.38
CA SER A 407 -29.66 12.90 0.23
C SER A 407 -29.51 12.86 1.76
N ASP A 408 -29.20 14.00 2.39
CA ASP A 408 -29.02 14.05 3.85
C ASP A 408 -30.29 13.64 4.62
N GLY A 409 -31.48 13.98 4.10
CA GLY A 409 -32.77 13.61 4.71
C GLY A 409 -33.08 12.11 4.63
N GLU A 410 -32.61 11.43 3.58
CA GLU A 410 -32.77 9.98 3.44
C GLU A 410 -31.69 9.19 4.17
N TRP A 411 -30.49 9.75 4.32
CA TRP A 411 -29.31 9.07 4.89
C TRP A 411 -29.61 8.45 6.26
N VAL A 412 -30.29 9.20 7.13
CA VAL A 412 -30.67 8.79 8.49
C VAL A 412 -31.44 7.46 8.53
N ASN A 413 -32.21 7.17 7.48
CA ASN A 413 -33.02 5.95 7.40
C ASN A 413 -32.34 4.85 6.57
N LYS A 414 -31.41 5.20 5.67
CA LYS A 414 -30.77 4.26 4.73
C LYS A 414 -29.46 3.68 5.25
N GLU A 415 -28.74 4.36 6.13
CA GLU A 415 -27.41 3.91 6.58
C GLU A 415 -27.44 2.49 7.15
N GLU A 416 -28.33 2.21 8.09
CA GLU A 416 -28.45 0.88 8.72
C GLU A 416 -28.86 -0.20 7.72
N GLU A 417 -29.82 0.10 6.84
CA GLU A 417 -30.27 -0.83 5.80
C GLU A 417 -29.13 -1.23 4.85
N ILE A 418 -28.37 -0.23 4.38
CA ILE A 418 -27.21 -0.42 3.51
C ILE A 418 -26.13 -1.20 4.24
N MET A 419 -25.87 -0.90 5.51
CA MET A 419 -24.87 -1.60 6.32
C MET A 419 -25.22 -3.08 6.52
N VAL A 420 -26.49 -3.40 6.77
CA VAL A 420 -26.95 -4.80 6.90
C VAL A 420 -26.79 -5.55 5.59
N ARG A 421 -27.23 -4.95 4.46
CA ARG A 421 -27.06 -5.54 3.13
C ARG A 421 -25.58 -5.74 2.79
N TRP A 422 -24.78 -4.70 2.97
CA TRP A 422 -23.36 -4.71 2.64
C TRP A 422 -22.61 -5.77 3.45
N ARG A 423 -22.84 -5.86 4.77
CA ARG A 423 -22.20 -6.88 5.60
C ARG A 423 -22.47 -8.30 5.09
N LYS A 424 -23.72 -8.57 4.68
CA LYS A 424 -24.10 -9.85 4.09
C LYS A 424 -23.35 -10.11 2.77
N GLU A 425 -23.36 -9.16 1.85
CA GLU A 425 -22.63 -9.27 0.57
C GLU A 425 -21.11 -9.46 0.79
N ARG A 426 -20.52 -8.73 1.73
CA ARG A 426 -19.10 -8.86 2.11
C ARG A 426 -18.79 -10.25 2.64
N ASP A 427 -19.58 -10.74 3.59
CA ASP A 427 -19.37 -12.05 4.22
C ASP A 427 -19.54 -13.21 3.21
N GLU A 428 -20.37 -13.05 2.17
CA GLU A 428 -20.46 -14.01 1.05
C GLU A 428 -19.16 -14.05 0.22
N ILE A 429 -18.47 -12.91 0.04
CA ILE A 429 -17.23 -12.80 -0.74
C ILE A 429 -16.00 -13.21 0.08
N ASN A 430 -15.91 -12.76 1.33
CA ASN A 430 -14.79 -12.99 2.23
C ASN A 430 -15.30 -13.39 3.62
N PRO A 431 -15.66 -14.67 3.81
CA PRO A 431 -16.23 -15.14 5.06
C PRO A 431 -15.28 -14.87 6.25
N PRO A 432 -15.79 -14.41 7.39
CA PRO A 432 -14.97 -14.21 8.58
C PRO A 432 -14.33 -15.53 9.00
N LYS A 433 -13.03 -15.49 9.33
CA LYS A 433 -12.30 -16.67 9.81
C LYS A 433 -12.97 -17.19 11.09
N GLU A 434 -13.46 -18.42 11.08
CA GLU A 434 -13.99 -19.06 12.28
C GLU A 434 -12.92 -19.04 13.38
N LYS A 435 -13.27 -18.50 14.56
CA LYS A 435 -12.40 -18.66 15.73
C LYS A 435 -12.43 -20.14 16.10
N PRO A 436 -11.28 -20.84 16.20
CA PRO A 436 -11.29 -22.20 16.70
C PRO A 436 -11.97 -22.21 18.07
N PRO A 437 -12.82 -23.21 18.37
CA PRO A 437 -13.53 -23.26 19.63
C PRO A 437 -12.52 -23.17 20.78
N LYS A 438 -12.78 -22.24 21.73
CA LYS A 438 -11.99 -22.09 22.95
C LYS A 438 -11.97 -23.44 23.67
N GLY A 439 -10.87 -24.19 23.57
CA GLY A 439 -10.72 -25.51 24.17
C GLY A 439 -10.14 -26.60 23.26
N ALA A 440 -10.00 -26.36 21.95
CA ALA A 440 -9.31 -27.30 21.08
C ALA A 440 -7.78 -27.21 21.34
N LYS A 441 -7.26 -28.13 22.16
CA LYS A 441 -5.82 -28.38 22.26
C LYS A 441 -5.29 -28.63 20.85
N ALA A 442 -4.21 -27.93 20.47
CA ALA A 442 -3.46 -28.23 19.25
C ALA A 442 -3.22 -29.75 19.15
N PRO A 443 -3.43 -30.38 17.98
CA PRO A 443 -3.15 -31.79 17.84
C PRO A 443 -1.67 -32.01 18.16
N LYS A 444 -1.40 -32.77 19.24
CA LYS A 444 -0.05 -33.23 19.55
C LYS A 444 0.44 -33.97 18.31
N GLY A 445 1.42 -33.39 17.62
CA GLY A 445 2.07 -34.04 16.48
C GLY A 445 2.47 -35.45 16.89
N LYS A 446 1.97 -36.45 16.15
CA LYS A 446 2.46 -37.82 16.25
C LYS A 446 3.96 -37.77 15.94
N LYS A 447 4.80 -37.87 16.97
CA LYS A 447 6.19 -38.29 16.82
C LYS A 447 6.12 -39.63 16.09
N GLY A 448 6.67 -39.69 14.88
CA GLY A 448 6.89 -40.94 14.17
C GLY A 448 7.69 -41.87 15.06
N LYS A 449 7.05 -42.95 15.50
CA LYS A 449 7.73 -44.09 16.09
C LYS A 449 8.41 -44.79 14.90
N LYS A 450 9.74 -44.72 14.87
CA LYS A 450 10.57 -45.52 13.97
C LYS A 450 10.52 -46.94 14.52
N ASP A 451 9.83 -47.83 13.82
CA ASP A 451 9.88 -49.25 14.14
C ASP A 451 11.32 -49.75 13.93
N LYS A 452 11.90 -50.28 15.01
CA LYS A 452 13.06 -51.16 14.95
C LYS A 452 12.48 -52.57 14.87
N GLU A 453 12.52 -53.18 13.70
CA GLU A 453 12.49 -54.64 13.59
C GLU A 453 13.90 -55.13 13.92
N GLU A 454 14.04 -55.75 15.08
CA GLU A 454 15.07 -56.75 15.35
C GLU A 454 14.56 -58.07 14.76
N SER A 455 15.30 -58.61 13.80
CA SER A 455 15.27 -60.04 13.48
C SER A 455 16.62 -60.62 13.87
N GLU A 456 16.59 -61.44 14.92
CA GLU A 456 17.62 -62.38 15.35
C GLU A 456 18.05 -63.28 14.17
N GLU A 457 19.37 -63.39 13.97
CA GLU A 457 20.17 -64.62 14.06
C GLU A 457 20.04 -65.59 12.86
N GLU A 458 21.13 -65.77 12.11
CA GLU A 458 21.86 -67.05 12.00
C GLU A 458 23.05 -66.91 11.00
N ASP A 459 24.19 -67.45 11.45
CA ASP A 459 25.47 -67.78 10.79
C ASP A 459 26.50 -66.70 10.35
#